data_AF-A0A0S2KER6-F1
#
_entry.id   AF-A0A0S2KER6-F1
#
_cell.length_a   1.000
_cell.length_b   1.000
_cell.length_c   1.000
_cell.angle_alpha   90.00
_cell.angle_beta   90.00
_cell.angle_gamma   90.00
#
_symmetry.space_group_name_H-M   'P 1'
#
loop_
_entity.id
_entity.type
_entity.pdbx_description
1 polymer ?
#
loop_
_entity_poly.entity_id
_entity_poly.type
_entity_poly.pdbx_seq_one_letter_code
_entity_poly.pdbx_strand_id
1 'polypeptide(L)'
;MADDFSVKWLKFPVDSLCDHFLMTVPPVRTPCIGICSTTSVGDAICRGCKRFAFEVIEWNSFDDQEKQAVVDRLEQLIRPIVETRFIIRSADTLASGLRRQGVPFNPALSPTSWLHNLLKKRHQVIRDLSEFGVEVRPDFSHLSLAELAEDMDVQLLRLCQAHQLRYFPELG
;
A
#
# COMPACT_ATOMS: atom_id res chain seq x y z
N MET A 1 -41.02 4.79 -36.63
CA MET A 1 -39.63 5.29 -36.74
C MET A 1 -39.00 5.20 -35.37
N ALA A 2 -38.28 4.11 -35.15
CA ALA A 2 -37.36 3.91 -34.04
C ALA A 2 -36.34 2.91 -34.57
N ASP A 3 -35.17 3.42 -34.95
CA ASP A 3 -33.99 2.65 -35.39
C ASP A 3 -33.11 2.49 -34.13
N ASP A 4 -32.93 1.28 -33.63
CA ASP A 4 -31.84 0.32 -33.91
C ASP A 4 -30.46 0.81 -33.43
N PHE A 5 -29.85 0.07 -32.49
CA PHE A 5 -28.59 -0.64 -32.74
C PHE A 5 -28.19 -1.51 -31.52
N SER A 6 -28.69 -2.75 -31.59
CA SER A 6 -27.98 -4.01 -31.33
C SER A 6 -26.95 -4.09 -30.18
N VAL A 7 -27.43 -4.64 -29.07
CA VAL A 7 -26.69 -5.51 -28.14
C VAL A 7 -26.02 -6.71 -28.85
N LYS A 8 -24.70 -6.80 -28.76
CA LYS A 8 -23.84 -8.00 -28.95
C LYS A 8 -22.68 -7.77 -27.98
N TRP A 9 -22.58 -8.42 -26.82
CA TRP A 9 -21.95 -9.73 -26.64
C TRP A 9 -22.40 -10.35 -25.31
N LEU A 10 -23.41 -11.22 -25.35
CA LEU A 10 -23.72 -12.17 -24.29
C LEU A 10 -24.07 -13.49 -24.99
N LYS A 11 -23.07 -14.32 -25.21
CA LYS A 11 -23.26 -15.74 -25.57
C LYS A 11 -22.20 -16.57 -24.88
N PHE A 12 -22.43 -16.83 -23.60
CA PHE A 12 -22.00 -18.08 -22.97
C PHE A 12 -23.27 -18.85 -22.62
N PRO A 13 -23.36 -20.16 -22.90
CA PRO A 13 -24.56 -20.94 -22.63
C PRO A 13 -24.67 -21.17 -21.13
N VAL A 14 -25.71 -20.62 -20.50
CA VAL A 14 -26.08 -20.92 -19.12
C VAL A 14 -27.22 -21.92 -19.12
N ASP A 15 -26.88 -23.19 -19.36
CA ASP A 15 -27.80 -24.25 -19.00
C ASP A 15 -27.70 -24.47 -17.50
N SER A 16 -28.77 -24.05 -16.83
CA SER A 16 -29.36 -24.67 -15.64
C SER A 16 -28.39 -25.16 -14.56
N LEU A 17 -28.32 -24.40 -13.46
CA LEU A 17 -28.66 -24.85 -12.10
C LEU A 17 -28.53 -23.68 -11.13
N CYS A 18 -29.44 -23.63 -10.16
CA CYS A 18 -29.52 -22.64 -9.11
C CYS A 18 -28.19 -22.46 -8.35
N ASP A 19 -27.69 -21.23 -8.28
CA ASP A 19 -27.18 -20.68 -7.02
C ASP A 19 -27.07 -19.15 -7.14
N HIS A 20 -27.83 -18.46 -6.31
CA HIS A 20 -27.77 -17.02 -6.11
C HIS A 20 -26.54 -16.71 -5.23
N PHE A 21 -25.33 -16.98 -5.75
CA PHE A 21 -24.09 -16.67 -5.06
C PHE A 21 -23.82 -15.17 -5.22
N LEU A 22 -24.29 -14.40 -4.25
CA LEU A 22 -23.80 -13.04 -4.00
C LEU A 22 -22.27 -13.09 -3.94
N MET A 23 -21.60 -12.61 -4.99
CA MET A 23 -20.18 -12.27 -4.93
C MET A 23 -20.02 -11.06 -4.00
N THR A 24 -20.05 -11.29 -2.69
CA THR A 24 -19.65 -10.29 -1.71
C THR A 24 -18.15 -10.09 -1.86
N VAL A 25 -17.76 -8.94 -2.43
CA VAL A 25 -16.36 -8.50 -2.44
C VAL A 25 -15.87 -8.45 -0.98
N PRO A 26 -14.75 -9.10 -0.63
CA PRO A 26 -14.25 -9.07 0.73
C PRO A 26 -13.90 -7.62 1.14
N PRO A 27 -14.18 -7.23 2.41
CA PRO A 27 -13.99 -5.85 2.85
C PRO A 27 -12.53 -5.42 2.76
N VAL A 28 -12.31 -4.16 2.36
CA VAL A 28 -10.95 -3.63 2.19
C VAL A 28 -10.27 -3.43 3.54
N ARG A 29 -9.17 -4.15 3.77
CA ARG A 29 -8.39 -4.06 5.01
C ARG A 29 -7.57 -2.78 5.07
N THR A 30 -7.50 -2.17 6.25
CA THR A 30 -6.71 -0.96 6.48
C THR A 30 -5.22 -1.18 6.19
N PRO A 31 -4.53 -0.22 5.55
CA PRO A 31 -3.08 -0.24 5.39
C PRO A 31 -2.34 0.23 6.66
N CYS A 32 -3.06 0.50 7.76
CA CYS A 32 -2.46 0.99 9.00
C CYS A 32 -1.52 -0.03 9.64
N ILE A 33 -0.34 0.43 10.06
CA ILE A 33 0.67 -0.39 10.75
C ILE A 33 0.70 -0.15 12.27
N GLY A 34 -0.25 0.61 12.82
CA GLY A 34 -0.23 0.96 14.25
C GLY A 34 0.84 1.99 14.63
N ILE A 35 1.30 2.78 13.65
CA ILE A 35 2.05 4.02 13.86
C ILE A 35 1.18 5.13 13.26
N CYS A 36 0.70 6.04 14.09
CA CYS A 36 -0.12 7.16 13.67
C CYS A 36 0.52 8.46 14.16
N SER A 37 0.59 9.46 13.28
CA SER A 37 1.01 10.82 13.60
C SER A 37 -0.08 11.86 13.30
N THR A 38 -1.11 11.51 12.53
CA THR A 38 -2.22 12.43 12.22
C THR A 38 -3.12 12.64 13.44
N THR A 39 -3.45 11.58 14.17
CA THR A 39 -4.29 11.66 15.38
C THR A 39 -3.49 12.03 16.64
N SER A 40 -2.22 11.62 16.71
CA SER A 40 -1.39 11.80 17.91
C SER A 40 -0.58 13.09 17.91
N VAL A 41 -0.18 13.59 16.74
CA VAL A 41 0.68 14.78 16.57
C VAL A 41 0.00 15.87 15.73
N GLY A 42 -0.93 15.51 14.84
CA GLY A 42 -1.62 16.44 13.94
C GLY A 42 -0.95 16.61 12.57
N ASP A 43 -0.08 15.69 12.15
CA ASP A 43 0.47 15.75 10.79
C ASP A 43 -0.64 15.63 9.73
N ALA A 44 -0.53 16.37 8.61
CA ALA A 44 -1.46 16.25 7.49
C ALA A 44 -1.38 14.89 6.76
N ILE A 45 -0.21 14.25 6.82
CA ILE A 45 0.06 12.93 6.24
C ILE A 45 0.68 12.04 7.31
N CYS A 46 0.10 10.85 7.50
CA CYS A 46 0.55 9.91 8.51
C CYS A 46 1.97 9.42 8.22
N ARG A 47 2.91 9.63 9.14
CA ARG A 47 4.30 9.15 8.98
C ARG A 47 4.42 7.62 8.92
N GLY A 48 3.43 6.90 9.46
CA GLY A 48 3.40 5.43 9.45
C GLY A 48 2.83 4.84 8.16
N CYS A 49 1.54 5.05 7.90
CA CYS A 49 0.83 4.43 6.76
C CYS A 49 0.68 5.34 5.54
N LYS A 50 1.16 6.59 5.59
CA LYS A 50 1.15 7.57 4.48
C LYS A 50 -0.23 7.99 3.96
N ARG A 51 -1.30 7.56 4.63
CA ARG A 51 -2.66 8.11 4.46
C ARG A 51 -2.69 9.59 4.85
N PHE A 52 -3.54 10.36 4.19
CA PHE A 52 -3.88 11.72 4.56
C PHE A 52 -4.73 11.73 5.84
N ALA A 53 -4.69 12.83 6.59
CA ALA A 53 -5.34 12.92 7.89
C ALA A 53 -6.84 12.59 7.82
N PHE A 54 -7.56 13.13 6.83
CA PHE A 54 -8.99 12.86 6.65
C PHE A 54 -9.26 11.38 6.33
N GLU A 55 -8.43 10.72 5.52
CA GLU A 55 -8.57 9.28 5.23
C GLU A 55 -8.31 8.40 6.47
N VAL A 56 -7.52 8.89 7.43
CA VAL A 56 -7.31 8.20 8.71
C VAL A 56 -8.54 8.34 9.59
N ILE A 57 -9.10 9.55 9.68
CA ILE A 57 -10.23 9.89 10.56
C ILE A 57 -11.53 9.26 10.03
N GLU A 58 -11.80 9.40 8.73
CA GLU A 58 -13.04 8.99 8.08
C GLU A 58 -13.03 7.54 7.56
N TRP A 59 -11.96 6.77 7.82
CA TRP A 59 -11.80 5.42 7.27
C TRP A 59 -13.02 4.50 7.45
N ASN A 60 -13.67 4.58 8.62
CA ASN A 60 -14.83 3.74 8.92
C ASN A 60 -16.10 4.19 8.19
N SER A 61 -16.16 5.45 7.75
CA SER A 61 -17.25 6.03 6.98
C SER A 61 -17.15 5.68 5.49
N PHE A 62 -15.94 5.37 5.00
CA PHE A 62 -15.71 5.07 3.58
C PHE A 62 -16.34 3.73 3.16
N ASP A 63 -16.89 3.69 1.95
CA ASP A 63 -17.26 2.44 1.29
C ASP A 63 -16.02 1.66 0.79
N ASP A 64 -16.23 0.44 0.28
CA ASP A 64 -15.11 -0.39 -0.20
C ASP A 64 -14.42 0.20 -1.44
N GLN A 65 -15.12 0.95 -2.28
CA GLN A 65 -14.53 1.59 -3.46
C GLN A 65 -13.61 2.74 -3.05
N GLU A 66 -14.04 3.58 -2.12
CA GLU A 66 -13.24 4.65 -1.54
C GLU A 66 -12.01 4.10 -0.80
N LYS A 67 -12.19 3.06 0.01
CA LYS A 67 -11.08 2.39 0.69
C LYS A 67 -10.08 1.80 -0.30
N GLN A 68 -10.56 1.15 -1.37
CA GLN A 68 -9.69 0.59 -2.39
C GLN A 68 -8.93 1.69 -3.15
N ALA A 69 -9.57 2.81 -3.46
CA ALA A 69 -8.90 3.96 -4.09
C ALA A 69 -7.75 4.52 -3.23
N VAL A 70 -7.94 4.61 -1.91
CA VAL A 70 -6.86 4.99 -0.98
C VAL A 70 -5.73 3.98 -1.02
N VAL A 71 -6.05 2.68 -0.95
CA VAL A 71 -5.05 1.60 -0.99
C VAL A 71 -4.26 1.61 -2.29
N ASP A 72 -4.94 1.71 -3.44
CA ASP A 72 -4.32 1.73 -4.76
C ASP A 72 -3.40 2.94 -4.93
N ARG A 73 -3.81 4.12 -4.44
CA ARG A 73 -2.96 5.30 -4.40
C ARG A 73 -1.69 5.02 -3.58
N LEU A 74 -1.80 4.47 -2.38
CA LEU A 74 -0.63 4.17 -1.56
C LEU A 74 0.34 3.20 -2.25
N GLU A 75 -0.19 2.14 -2.87
CA GLU A 75 0.59 1.19 -3.67
C GLU A 75 1.36 1.90 -4.80
N GLN A 76 0.68 2.77 -5.54
CA GLN A 76 1.29 3.53 -6.65
C GLN A 76 2.39 4.48 -6.18
N LEU A 77 2.27 5.08 -4.99
CA LEU A 77 3.27 5.99 -4.44
C LEU A 77 4.45 5.24 -3.79
N ILE A 78 4.19 4.14 -3.08
CA ILE A 78 5.22 3.36 -2.38
C ILE A 78 6.11 2.60 -3.36
N ARG A 79 5.51 1.95 -4.36
CA ARG A 79 6.21 1.06 -5.29
C ARG A 79 7.47 1.68 -5.89
N PRO A 80 7.43 2.84 -6.58
CA PRO A 80 8.62 3.40 -7.22
C PRO A 80 9.71 3.76 -6.21
N ILE A 81 9.34 4.24 -5.02
CA ILE A 81 10.31 4.59 -3.97
C ILE A 81 11.07 3.36 -3.48
N VAL A 82 10.36 2.25 -3.27
CA VAL A 82 10.95 0.98 -2.82
C VAL A 82 11.77 0.34 -3.94
N GLU A 83 11.20 0.22 -5.14
CA GLU A 83 11.86 -0.43 -6.29
C GLU A 83 13.12 0.31 -6.75
N THR A 84 13.22 1.62 -6.48
CA THR A 84 14.44 2.41 -6.73
C THR A 84 15.61 1.99 -5.85
N ARG A 85 15.36 1.51 -4.62
CA ARG A 85 16.40 1.24 -3.61
C ARG A 85 16.66 -0.24 -3.38
N PHE A 86 15.63 -1.07 -3.56
CA PHE A 86 15.65 -2.46 -3.15
C PHE A 86 15.25 -3.40 -4.29
N ILE A 87 15.72 -4.64 -4.19
CA ILE A 87 15.29 -5.76 -5.02
C ILE A 87 14.65 -6.79 -4.10
N ILE A 88 13.38 -7.10 -4.31
CA ILE A 88 12.67 -8.14 -3.57
C ILE A 88 12.80 -9.45 -4.36
N ARG A 89 13.62 -10.38 -3.88
CA ARG A 89 13.86 -11.68 -4.52
C ARG A 89 12.79 -12.71 -4.19
N SER A 90 12.18 -12.61 -3.01
CA SER A 90 11.16 -13.56 -2.55
C SER A 90 10.10 -12.87 -1.70
N ALA A 91 8.87 -12.80 -2.23
CA ALA A 91 7.72 -12.29 -1.50
C ALA A 91 7.38 -13.18 -0.29
N ASP A 92 7.54 -14.50 -0.42
CA ASP A 92 7.24 -15.45 0.65
C ASP A 92 8.22 -15.34 1.82
N THR A 93 9.51 -15.14 1.52
CA THR A 93 10.54 -14.91 2.54
C THR A 93 10.28 -13.60 3.27
N LEU A 94 9.92 -12.54 2.54
CA LEU A 94 9.57 -11.25 3.11
C LEU A 94 8.33 -11.34 4.01
N ALA A 95 7.25 -11.96 3.54
CA ALA A 95 6.03 -12.17 4.30
C ALA A 95 6.29 -12.99 5.58
N SER A 96 7.10 -14.04 5.47
CA SER A 96 7.52 -14.84 6.63
C SER A 96 8.35 -14.01 7.61
N GLY A 97 9.27 -13.18 7.12
CA GLY A 97 10.07 -12.27 7.94
C GLY A 97 9.22 -11.24 8.68
N LEU A 98 8.22 -10.65 8.03
CA LEU A 98 7.26 -9.74 8.68
C LEU A 98 6.53 -10.42 9.83
N ARG A 99 6.06 -11.66 9.64
CA ARG A 99 5.42 -12.45 10.71
C ARG A 99 6.39 -12.71 11.86
N ARG A 100 7.63 -13.14 11.58
CA ARG A 100 8.68 -13.36 12.61
C ARG A 100 8.96 -12.10 13.42
N GLN A 101 8.96 -10.93 12.77
CA GLN A 101 9.22 -9.64 13.41
C GLN A 101 7.97 -8.99 14.03
N GLY A 102 6.81 -9.65 13.99
CA GLY A 102 5.55 -9.12 14.51
C GLY A 102 5.13 -7.81 13.84
N VAL A 103 5.45 -7.63 12.56
CA VAL A 103 5.07 -6.43 11.81
C VAL A 103 3.73 -6.67 11.12
N PRO A 104 2.69 -5.87 11.42
CA PRO A 104 1.39 -6.01 10.76
C PRO A 104 1.50 -5.65 9.28
N PHE A 105 0.85 -6.45 8.43
CA PHE A 105 0.72 -6.17 7.00
C PHE A 105 -0.62 -6.72 6.49
N ASN A 106 -1.09 -6.17 5.37
CA ASN A 106 -2.23 -6.68 4.62
C ASN A 106 -1.70 -7.59 3.48
N PRO A 107 -1.91 -8.92 3.54
CA PRO A 107 -1.52 -9.86 2.48
C PRO A 107 -2.05 -9.58 1.08
N ALA A 108 -3.03 -8.69 0.91
CA ALA A 108 -3.52 -8.30 -0.41
C ALA A 108 -2.69 -7.18 -1.07
N LEU A 109 -1.82 -6.52 -0.29
CA LEU A 109 -0.93 -5.47 -0.79
C LEU A 109 0.33 -6.04 -1.44
N SER A 110 1.06 -5.22 -2.18
CA SER A 110 2.29 -5.68 -2.83
C SER A 110 3.44 -5.90 -1.83
N PRO A 111 4.44 -6.73 -2.22
CA PRO A 111 5.68 -6.86 -1.47
C PRO A 111 6.41 -5.54 -1.22
N THR A 112 6.24 -4.52 -2.07
CA THR A 112 6.85 -3.20 -1.83
C THR A 112 6.23 -2.49 -0.64
N SER A 113 4.89 -2.57 -0.48
CA SER A 113 4.21 -2.05 0.71
C SER A 113 4.58 -2.83 1.97
N TRP A 114 4.75 -4.14 1.84
CA TRP A 114 5.23 -5.00 2.92
C TRP A 114 6.64 -4.63 3.37
N LEU A 115 7.56 -4.39 2.43
CA LEU A 115 8.91 -3.95 2.75
C LEU A 115 8.92 -2.57 3.40
N HIS A 116 8.13 -1.62 2.89
CA HIS A 116 7.94 -0.32 3.54
C HIS A 116 7.51 -0.48 5.02
N ASN A 117 6.52 -1.33 5.29
CA ASN A 117 6.04 -1.59 6.65
C ASN A 117 7.14 -2.19 7.54
N LEU A 118 7.91 -3.15 7.01
CA LEU A 118 9.04 -3.77 7.70
C LEU A 118 10.07 -2.70 8.10
N LEU A 119 10.53 -1.91 7.13
CA LEU A 119 11.55 -0.90 7.36
C LEU A 119 11.06 0.16 8.33
N LYS A 120 9.81 0.64 8.19
CA LYS A 120 9.27 1.65 9.10
C LYS A 120 9.24 1.18 10.56
N LYS A 121 8.98 -0.11 10.81
CA LYS A 121 8.92 -0.67 12.16
C LYS A 121 10.24 -1.19 12.72
N ARG A 122 11.13 -1.70 11.86
CA ARG A 122 12.23 -2.58 12.30
C ARG A 122 13.60 -2.24 11.71
N HIS A 123 13.75 -1.16 10.93
CA HIS A 123 15.05 -0.80 10.34
C HIS A 123 16.20 -0.70 11.35
N GLN A 124 15.93 -0.30 12.60
CA GLN A 124 16.95 -0.18 13.65
C GLN A 124 17.45 -1.53 14.21
N VAL A 125 16.69 -2.60 14.04
CA VAL A 125 17.02 -3.93 14.59
C VAL A 125 17.39 -4.96 13.54
N ILE A 126 17.04 -4.72 12.27
CA ILE A 126 17.43 -5.58 11.15
C ILE A 126 18.91 -5.37 10.85
N ARG A 127 19.68 -6.45 10.86
CA ARG A 127 21.12 -6.45 10.54
C ARG A 127 21.40 -6.88 9.12
N ASP A 128 20.60 -7.80 8.60
CA ASP A 128 20.74 -8.35 7.25
C ASP A 128 19.36 -8.43 6.57
N LEU A 129 19.22 -7.75 5.44
CA LEU A 129 17.99 -7.78 4.63
C LEU A 129 17.86 -9.08 3.82
N SER A 130 18.95 -9.83 3.64
CA SER A 130 18.92 -11.10 2.91
C SER A 130 18.05 -12.15 3.62
N GLU A 131 17.94 -12.09 4.95
CA GLU A 131 17.02 -12.92 5.77
C GLU A 131 15.54 -12.70 5.45
N PHE A 132 15.23 -11.60 4.77
CA PHE A 132 13.90 -11.23 4.30
C PHE A 132 13.73 -11.43 2.79
N GLY A 133 14.74 -11.97 2.09
CA GLY A 133 14.74 -12.13 0.64
C GLY A 133 14.81 -10.78 -0.09
N VAL A 134 15.47 -9.79 0.51
CA VAL A 134 15.61 -8.43 -0.03
C VAL A 134 17.09 -8.07 -0.15
N GLU A 135 17.44 -7.46 -1.27
CA GLU A 135 18.77 -6.92 -1.52
C GLU A 135 18.69 -5.40 -1.69
N VAL A 136 19.73 -4.69 -1.28
CA VAL A 136 19.92 -3.27 -1.60
C VAL A 136 20.52 -3.18 -3.02
N ARG A 137 20.01 -2.26 -3.83
CA ARG A 137 20.57 -2.03 -5.17
C ARG A 137 22.00 -1.48 -5.09
N PRO A 138 22.87 -1.78 -6.08
CA PRO A 138 24.27 -1.34 -6.07
C PRO A 138 24.44 0.17 -5.88
N ASP A 139 23.60 0.99 -6.51
CA ASP A 139 23.65 2.45 -6.42
C ASP A 139 23.43 2.97 -4.98
N PHE A 140 22.86 2.13 -4.12
CA PHE A 140 22.48 2.45 -2.74
C PHE A 140 23.30 1.66 -1.70
N SER A 141 24.21 0.77 -2.13
CA SER A 141 24.95 -0.12 -1.22
C SER A 141 25.94 0.59 -0.30
N HIS A 142 26.20 1.87 -0.55
CA HIS A 142 27.07 2.72 0.27
C HIS A 142 26.37 3.28 1.51
N LEU A 143 25.04 3.17 1.59
CA LEU A 143 24.24 3.63 2.72
C LEU A 143 23.93 2.49 3.69
N SER A 144 23.87 2.81 4.98
CA SER A 144 23.35 1.90 5.99
C SER A 144 21.84 1.69 5.83
N LEU A 145 21.30 0.62 6.43
CA LEU A 145 19.87 0.36 6.40
C LEU A 145 19.05 1.48 7.04
N ALA A 146 19.58 2.12 8.08
CA ALA A 146 18.91 3.24 8.74
C ALA A 146 18.85 4.47 7.82
N GLU A 147 19.95 4.81 7.14
CA GLU A 147 19.98 5.90 6.16
C GLU A 147 19.05 5.62 4.98
N LEU A 148 19.02 4.38 4.48
CA LEU A 148 18.11 3.99 3.40
C LEU A 148 16.64 4.08 3.82
N ALA A 149 16.31 3.64 5.03
CA ALA A 149 14.96 3.71 5.56
C ALA A 149 14.50 5.17 5.75
N GLU A 150 15.39 6.04 6.25
CA GLU A 150 15.10 7.47 6.41
C GLU A 150 14.94 8.17 5.06
N ASP A 151 15.87 7.98 4.11
CA ASP A 151 15.75 8.54 2.77
C ASP A 151 14.47 8.06 2.07
N MET A 152 14.16 6.76 2.14
CA MET A 152 12.90 6.20 1.63
C MET A 152 11.68 6.91 2.25
N ASP A 153 11.68 7.12 3.56
CA ASP A 153 10.57 7.76 4.28
C ASP A 153 10.39 9.23 3.88
N VAL A 154 11.50 9.97 3.74
CA VAL A 154 11.55 11.37 3.30
C VAL A 154 11.06 11.51 1.86
N GLN A 155 11.58 10.71 0.93
CA GLN A 155 11.15 10.79 -0.47
C GLN A 155 9.68 10.41 -0.63
N LEU A 156 9.22 9.37 0.08
CA LEU A 156 7.82 8.96 0.04
C LEU A 156 6.92 10.04 0.64
N LEU A 157 7.31 10.66 1.76
CA LEU A 157 6.54 11.76 2.35
C LEU A 157 6.43 12.95 1.38
N ARG A 158 7.55 13.33 0.74
CA ARG A 158 7.58 14.39 -0.27
C ARG A 158 6.68 14.08 -1.47
N LEU A 159 6.70 12.83 -1.93
CA LEU A 159 5.84 12.38 -3.03
C LEU A 159 4.36 12.42 -2.63
N CYS A 160 4.02 11.98 -1.41
CA CYS A 160 2.66 12.09 -0.88
C CYS A 160 2.20 13.55 -0.76
N GLN A 161 3.07 14.47 -0.32
CA GLN A 161 2.77 15.91 -0.26
C GLN A 161 2.51 16.49 -1.65
N ALA A 162 3.36 16.17 -2.63
CA ALA A 162 3.16 16.61 -4.01
C ALA A 162 1.83 16.07 -4.60
N HIS A 163 1.49 14.82 -4.28
CA HIS A 163 0.21 14.23 -4.68
C HIS A 163 -0.98 14.94 -4.01
N GLN A 164 -0.90 15.22 -2.71
CA GLN A 164 -1.94 15.94 -1.98
C GLN A 164 -2.18 17.32 -2.59
N LEU A 165 -1.12 18.12 -2.77
CA LEU A 165 -1.23 19.47 -3.35
C LEU A 165 -1.83 19.47 -4.76
N ARG A 166 -1.60 18.41 -5.54
CA ARG A 166 -2.11 18.30 -6.91
C ARG A 166 -3.60 17.93 -6.98
N TYR A 167 -4.03 16.99 -6.14
CA TYR A 167 -5.36 16.37 -6.25
C TYR A 167 -6.34 16.76 -5.14
N PHE A 168 -5.83 17.33 -4.06
CA PHE A 168 -6.59 17.82 -2.91
C PHE A 168 -6.05 19.20 -2.46
N PRO A 169 -5.99 20.20 -3.35
CA PRO A 169 -5.41 21.51 -3.04
C PRO A 169 -6.10 22.22 -1.87
N GLU A 170 -7.36 21.90 -1.58
CA GLU A 170 -8.14 22.40 -0.44
C GLU A 170 -7.65 21.90 0.93
N LEU A 171 -6.78 20.89 0.95
CA LEU A 171 -6.21 20.30 2.17
C LEU A 171 -4.78 20.79 2.47
N GLY A 172 -4.22 21.65 1.61
CA GLY A 172 -2.84 22.15 1.66
C GLY A 172 -2.66 23.44 2.46
#